data_AF-A0A844QLC9-F1
#
_entry.id   AF-A0A844QLC9-F1
#
_cell.length_a   1.000
_cell.length_b   1.000
_cell.length_c   1.000
_cell.angle_alpha   90.00
_cell.angle_beta   90.00
_cell.angle_gamma   90.00
#
_symmetry.space_group_name_H-M   'P 1'
#
loop_
_entity.id
_entity.type
_entity.pdbx_description
1 polymer ?
#
loop_
_entity_poly.entity_id
_entity_poly.type
_entity_poly.pdbx_seq_one_letter_code
_entity_poly.pdbx_strand_id
1 'polypeptide(L)' 'MTGPANGSVAFATARRTGQRLLIGVAIAAGLGGLALANLHLVYVAVSSQPACVEHAKSPGTAPGTYRAAKSAC' A
#
# COMPACT_ATOMS: atom_id res chain seq x y z
N MET A 1 -46.31 -24.16 -34.37
CA MET A 1 -45.93 -24.43 -32.97
C MET A 1 -44.57 -23.79 -32.72
N THR A 2 -44.51 -22.49 -32.40
CA THR A 2 -43.24 -21.82 -32.08
C THR A 2 -43.47 -20.70 -31.07
N GLY A 3 -42.79 -20.79 -29.92
CA GLY A 3 -42.65 -19.72 -28.92
C GLY A 3 -42.27 -20.27 -27.54
N PRO A 4 -41.49 -19.54 -26.71
CA PRO A 4 -40.21 -18.90 -27.04
C PRO A 4 -39.09 -19.24 -26.03
N ALA A 5 -37.84 -19.37 -26.50
CA ALA A 5 -36.63 -19.54 -25.66
C ALA A 5 -36.07 -18.19 -25.12
N ASN A 6 -36.94 -17.28 -24.66
CA ASN A 6 -36.56 -15.89 -24.34
C ASN A 6 -36.01 -15.70 -22.91
N GLY A 7 -36.27 -16.65 -22.00
CA GLY A 7 -35.84 -16.56 -20.59
C GLY A 7 -34.34 -16.85 -20.37
N SER A 8 -33.78 -17.81 -21.11
CA SER A 8 -32.44 -18.34 -20.84
C SER A 8 -31.31 -17.35 -21.18
N VAL A 9 -31.51 -16.49 -22.18
CA VAL A 9 -30.53 -15.48 -22.61
C VAL A 9 -30.48 -14.26 -21.67
N ALA A 10 -31.61 -13.91 -21.03
CA ALA A 10 -31.69 -12.80 -20.09
C ALA A 10 -30.94 -13.09 -18.77
N PHE A 11 -31.12 -14.29 -18.20
CA PHE A 11 -30.40 -14.70 -16.98
C PHE A 11 -28.90 -14.90 -17.20
N ALA A 12 -28.50 -15.42 -18.36
CA ALA A 12 -27.08 -15.56 -18.71
C ALA A 12 -26.39 -14.19 -18.85
N THR A 13 -27.08 -13.19 -19.42
CA THR A 13 -26.55 -11.84 -19.57
C THR A 13 -26.48 -11.10 -18.24
N ALA A 14 -27.52 -11.19 -17.41
CA ALA A 14 -27.54 -10.60 -16.07
C ALA A 14 -26.44 -11.18 -15.15
N ARG A 15 -26.21 -12.51 -15.20
CA ARG A 15 -25.10 -13.15 -14.46
C ARG A 15 -23.73 -12.66 -14.93
N ARG A 16 -23.52 -12.49 -16.24
CA ARG A 16 -22.25 -11.98 -16.77
C ARG A 16 -21.98 -10.53 -16.35
N THR A 17 -23.00 -9.68 -16.32
CA THR A 17 -22.85 -8.29 -15.84
C THR A 17 -22.56 -8.25 -14.34
N GLY A 18 -23.27 -9.03 -13.53
CA GLY A 18 -23.02 -9.13 -12.09
C GLY A 18 -21.61 -9.66 -11.78
N GLN A 19 -21.15 -10.68 -12.49
CA GLN A 19 -19.79 -11.21 -12.33
C GLN A 19 -18.72 -10.18 -12.71
N ARG A 20 -18.91 -9.41 -13.79
CA ARG A 20 -18.00 -8.33 -14.17
C ARG A 20 -17.94 -7.23 -13.12
N LEU A 21 -19.08 -6.87 -12.52
CA LEU A 21 -19.12 -5.91 -11.41
C LEU A 21 -18.38 -6.44 -10.18
N LEU A 22 -18.60 -7.69 -9.79
CA LEU A 22 -17.88 -8.31 -8.67
C LEU A 22 -16.37 -8.35 -8.89
N ILE A 23 -15.93 -8.71 -10.11
CA ILE A 23 -14.51 -8.68 -10.47
C ILE A 23 -13.97 -7.24 -10.41
N GLY A 24 -14.72 -6.27 -10.94
CA GLY A 24 -14.34 -4.86 -10.88
C GLY A 24 -14.18 -4.35 -9.44
N VAL A 25 -15.12 -4.69 -8.56
CA VAL A 25 -15.06 -4.36 -7.13
C VAL A 25 -13.86 -5.03 -6.46
N ALA A 26 -13.61 -6.31 -6.74
CA ALA A 26 -12.47 -7.03 -6.19
C ALA A 26 -11.13 -6.41 -6.61
N ILE A 27 -10.99 -6.03 -7.88
CA ILE A 27 -9.80 -5.33 -8.39
C ILE A 27 -9.66 -3.96 -7.73
N ALA A 28 -10.73 -3.16 -7.67
CA ALA A 28 -10.71 -1.85 -7.04
C ALA A 28 -10.34 -1.93 -5.55
N ALA A 29 -10.88 -2.91 -4.84
CA ALA A 29 -10.55 -3.16 -3.44
C ALA A 29 -9.07 -3.55 -3.27
N GLY A 30 -8.55 -4.43 -4.13
CA GLY A 30 -7.13 -4.83 -4.11
C GLY A 30 -6.19 -3.64 -4.37
N LEU A 31 -6.48 -2.84 -5.40
CA LEU A 31 -5.69 -1.64 -5.72
C LEU A 31 -5.79 -0.59 -4.61
N GLY A 32 -6.98 -0.37 -4.06
CA GLY A 32 -7.20 0.53 -2.93
C GLY A 32 -6.44 0.10 -1.68
N GLY A 33 -6.47 -1.20 -1.35
CA GLY A 33 -5.71 -1.75 -0.23
C GLY A 33 -4.20 -1.60 -0.41
N LEU A 34 -3.68 -1.89 -1.62
CA LEU A 34 -2.27 -1.70 -1.94
C LEU A 34 -1.86 -0.22 -1.82
N ALA A 35 -2.66 0.70 -2.36
CA ALA A 35 -2.40 2.13 -2.26
C ALA A 35 -2.40 2.60 -0.79
N LEU A 36 -3.40 2.18 0.00
CA LEU A 36 -3.48 2.52 1.42
C LEU A 36 -2.28 2.00 2.22
N ALA A 37 -1.86 0.75 1.97
CA ALA A 37 -0.70 0.18 2.64
C ALA A 37 0.59 0.96 2.35
N ASN A 38 0.82 1.33 1.09
CA ASN A 38 1.99 2.14 0.72
C ASN A 38 1.93 3.56 1.29
N LEU A 39 0.74 4.20 1.26
CA LEU A 39 0.53 5.50 1.89
C LEU A 39 0.81 5.45 3.40
N HIS A 40 0.42 4.36 4.06
CA HIS A 40 0.70 4.16 5.48
C HIS A 40 2.20 4.06 5.76
N LEU A 41 2.95 3.30 4.96
CA LEU A 41 4.41 3.19 5.10
C LEU A 41 5.11 4.53 4.91
N VAL A 42 4.71 5.29 3.89
CA VAL A 42 5.23 6.65 3.67
C VAL A 42 4.90 7.53 4.87
N TYR A 43 3.64 7.54 5.33
CA TYR A 43 3.23 8.31 6.51
C TYR A 43 4.09 8.00 7.72
N VAL A 44 4.26 6.71 8.06
CA VAL A 44 5.09 6.28 9.19
C VAL A 44 6.54 6.73 9.05
N ALA A 45 7.10 6.64 7.84
CA ALA A 45 8.49 7.04 7.59
C ALA A 45 8.73 8.53 7.82
N VAL A 46 7.76 9.41 7.51
CA VAL A 46 7.87 10.85 7.77
C VAL A 46 7.34 11.28 9.15
N SER A 47 6.37 10.57 9.71
CA SER A 47 5.73 10.94 10.98
C SER A 47 6.51 10.44 12.20
N SER A 48 7.24 9.34 12.03
CA SER A 48 8.17 8.90 13.06
C SER A 48 9.26 9.95 13.12
N GLN A 49 9.28 10.74 14.18
CA GLN A 49 10.50 11.42 14.61
C GLN A 49 11.29 10.32 15.33
N PRO A 50 12.24 9.60 14.68
CA PRO A 50 13.29 8.97 15.47
C PRO A 50 13.85 10.13 16.28
N ALA A 51 13.73 10.06 17.61
CA ALA A 51 14.26 11.12 18.43
C ALA A 51 15.75 11.23 18.06
N CYS A 52 16.15 12.31 17.39
CA CYS A 52 17.54 12.49 17.03
C CYS A 52 18.28 12.87 18.30
N VAL A 53 18.57 11.84 19.09
CA VAL A 53 19.39 11.93 20.30
C VAL A 53 20.78 12.36 19.86
N GLU A 54 21.38 13.27 20.64
CA GLU A 54 22.74 13.78 20.43
C GLU A 54 23.71 12.63 20.17
N HIS A 55 24.04 12.41 18.89
CA HIS A 55 25.19 11.61 18.52
C HIS A 55 26.42 12.50 18.63
N ALA A 56 26.75 12.80 19.89
CA ALA A 56 27.96 13.51 20.27
C ALA A 56 29.14 12.85 19.56
N LYS A 57 29.81 13.63 18.70
CA LYS A 57 30.99 13.24 17.95
C LYS A 57 32.01 12.67 18.93
N SER A 58 32.07 11.34 19.05
CA SER A 58 32.91 10.72 20.07
C SER A 58 34.37 11.06 19.75
N PRO A 59 35.18 11.48 20.73
CA PRO A 59 36.61 11.64 20.53
C PRO A 59 37.17 10.34 19.95
N GLY A 60 37.97 10.45 18.89
CA GLY A 60 38.72 9.33 18.34
C GLY A 60 39.86 8.92 19.28
N THR A 61 40.54 7.83 18.97
CA THR A 61 41.54 7.20 19.85
C THR A 61 42.77 8.08 20.10
N ALA A 62 43.04 9.05 19.22
CA ALA A 62 44.16 9.99 19.35
C ALA A 62 43.66 11.42 19.65
N PRO A 63 44.40 12.21 20.44
CA PRO A 63 44.11 13.62 20.67
C PRO A 63 43.94 14.36 19.34
N GLY A 64 42.84 15.12 19.21
CA GLY A 64 42.51 15.85 17.97
C GLY A 64 41.85 15.01 16.86
N THR A 65 41.65 13.70 17.07
CA THR A 65 40.86 12.87 16.14
C THR A 65 39.41 12.81 16.58
N TYR A 66 38.50 12.82 15.61
CA TYR A 66 37.07 12.65 15.84
C TYR A 66 36.57 11.54 14.93
N ARG A 67 35.73 10.66 15.47
CA ARG A 67 35.08 9.60 14.69
C ARG A 67 33.74 10.09 14.15
N ALA A 68 33.30 9.51 13.04
CA ALA A 68 32.04 9.89 12.40
C ALA A 68 30.90 9.79 13.43
N ALA A 69 30.05 10.82 13.50
CA ALA A 69 28.81 10.70 14.24
C ALA A 69 27.99 9.59 13.58
N LYS A 70 27.49 8.65 14.39
CA LYS A 70 26.51 7.69 13.92
C LYS A 70 25.24 8.46 13.51
N SER A 71 24.35 7.85 12.73
CA SER A 71 23.16 8.53 12.22
C SER A 71 22.27 8.94 13.40
N ALA A 72 22.17 10.26 13.68
CA ALA A 72 21.37 10.79 14.82
C ALA A 72 19.93 10.28 14.73
N CYS A 73 19.57 10.04 13.47
CA CYS A 73 18.57 9.21 12.88
C CYS A 73 19.29 8.65 11.63
#